data_AF-A0A243Q3P9-F1
#
_entry.id   AF-A0A243Q3P9-F1
#
_cell.length_a   1.000
_cell.length_b   1.000
_cell.length_c   1.000
_cell.angle_alpha   90.00
_cell.angle_beta   90.00
_cell.angle_gamma   90.00
#
_symmetry.space_group_name_H-M   'P 1'
#
loop_
_entity.id
_entity.type
_entity.pdbx_description
1 polymer ?
#
loop_
_entity_poly.entity_id
_entity_poly.type
_entity_poly.pdbx_seq_one_letter_code
_entity_poly.pdbx_strand_id
1 'polypeptide(L)'
;MNQTLNDLRGQLTSVHTVRPRREQTLRELTDQADTAREELRGVEGALNSLAELEARRNRFRAQAEEQAFLRGRIDAQLSQLPDTGDTYEGSLLQLRAAAAFAQAQVDDLEAELDTDAMQDRLDHALNYISTDMTAYAQALNLEHSKRSIRLDVRKLTVLADSDEGIVPLLRIGSGENWVGYHLVAHLALHRYFTLHQRPVPRMLLLDQVTQP
;
A
#
# COMPACT_ATOMS: atom_id res chain seq x y z
N MET A 1 70.10 -10.18 51.25
CA MET A 1 69.89 -10.00 49.79
C MET A 1 68.99 -11.08 49.18
N ASN A 2 69.05 -12.35 49.62
CA ASN A 2 68.18 -13.41 49.06
C ASN A 2 66.71 -13.38 49.56
N GLN A 3 66.43 -12.90 50.78
CA GLN A 3 65.04 -12.79 51.29
C GLN A 3 64.23 -11.71 50.56
N THR A 4 64.83 -10.55 50.30
CA THR A 4 64.17 -9.43 49.62
C THR A 4 63.84 -9.74 48.16
N LEU A 5 64.67 -10.54 47.48
CA LEU A 5 64.39 -10.99 46.11
C LEU A 5 63.30 -12.07 46.05
N ASN A 6 63.20 -12.95 47.05
CA ASN A 6 62.12 -13.94 47.12
C ASN A 6 60.77 -13.29 47.46
N ASP A 7 60.74 -12.28 48.34
CA ASP A 7 59.52 -11.52 48.63
C ASP A 7 59.03 -10.75 47.40
N LEU A 8 59.93 -10.08 46.67
CA LEU A 8 59.57 -9.37 45.45
C LEU A 8 59.03 -10.33 44.36
N ARG A 9 59.61 -11.54 44.27
CA ARG A 9 59.15 -12.58 43.35
C ARG A 9 57.81 -13.17 43.77
N GLY A 10 57.56 -13.35 45.07
CA GLY A 10 56.25 -13.74 45.61
C GLY A 10 55.17 -12.70 45.34
N GLN A 11 55.49 -11.42 45.52
CA GLN A 11 54.59 -10.29 45.21
C GLN A 11 54.32 -10.15 43.71
N LEU A 12 55.31 -10.36 42.84
CA LEU A 12 55.10 -10.36 41.39
C LEU A 12 54.23 -11.55 40.93
N THR A 13 54.36 -12.71 41.57
CA THR A 13 53.55 -13.91 41.26
C THR A 13 52.11 -13.76 41.76
N SER A 14 51.88 -13.11 42.91
CA SER A 14 50.55 -12.77 43.39
C SER A 14 49.86 -11.71 42.53
N VAL A 15 50.61 -10.72 42.03
CA VAL A 15 50.09 -9.72 41.07
C VAL A 15 49.73 -10.38 39.73
N HIS A 16 50.53 -11.33 39.25
CA HIS A 16 50.24 -12.08 38.02
C HIS A 16 49.01 -13.00 38.12
N THR A 17 48.64 -13.47 39.32
CA THR A 17 47.45 -14.32 39.54
C THR A 17 46.18 -13.52 39.86
N VAL A 18 46.31 -12.32 40.45
CA VAL A 18 45.19 -11.43 40.76
C VAL A 18 44.68 -10.66 39.53
N ARG A 19 45.56 -10.34 38.57
CA ARG A 19 45.22 -9.63 37.33
C ARG A 19 44.16 -10.35 36.46
N PRO A 20 44.29 -11.65 36.13
CA PRO A 20 43.27 -12.35 35.32
C PRO A 20 41.93 -12.48 36.03
N ARG A 21 41.91 -12.65 37.37
CA ARG A 21 40.65 -12.67 38.14
C ARG A 21 39.94 -11.31 38.11
N ARG A 22 40.68 -10.20 38.24
CA ARG A 22 40.10 -8.86 38.09
C ARG A 22 39.55 -8.61 36.69
N GLU A 23 40.27 -9.03 35.66
CA GLU A 23 39.82 -8.91 34.26
C GLU A 23 38.57 -9.77 33.99
N GLN A 24 38.43 -10.93 34.64
CA GLN A 24 37.23 -11.75 34.55
C GLN A 24 36.04 -11.09 35.25
N THR A 25 36.20 -10.62 36.49
CA THR A 25 35.13 -9.91 37.23
C THR A 25 34.70 -8.62 36.51
N LEU A 26 35.63 -7.90 35.88
CA LEU A 26 35.32 -6.73 35.05
C LEU A 26 34.46 -7.09 33.84
N ARG A 27 34.74 -8.21 33.16
CA ARG A 27 33.91 -8.70 32.05
C ARG A 27 32.52 -9.08 32.53
N GLU A 28 32.41 -9.85 33.61
CA GLU A 28 31.12 -10.25 34.19
C GLU A 28 30.26 -9.03 34.58
N LEU A 29 30.86 -8.00 35.20
CA LEU A 29 30.18 -6.74 35.51
C LEU A 29 29.77 -5.94 34.27
N THR A 30 30.57 -6.02 33.19
CA THR A 30 30.28 -5.33 31.93
C THR A 30 29.11 -6.01 31.21
N ASP A 31 29.11 -7.34 31.15
CA ASP A 31 28.01 -8.13 30.57
C ASP A 31 26.70 -7.94 31.34
N GLN A 32 26.76 -7.87 32.67
CA GLN A 32 25.61 -7.53 33.52
C GLN A 32 25.10 -6.10 33.25
N ALA A 33 26.01 -5.13 33.11
CA ALA A 33 25.64 -3.76 32.80
C ALA A 33 25.00 -3.63 31.41
N ASP A 34 25.50 -4.38 30.42
CA ASP A 34 24.96 -4.37 29.07
C ASP A 34 23.59 -5.07 28.99
N THR A 35 23.42 -6.19 29.71
CA THR A 35 22.12 -6.86 29.85
C THR A 35 21.09 -5.92 30.48
N ALA A 36 21.45 -5.27 31.60
CA ALA A 36 20.55 -4.32 32.27
C ALA A 36 20.20 -3.11 31.39
N ARG A 37 21.15 -2.63 30.56
CA ARG A 37 20.88 -1.55 29.59
C ARG A 37 19.93 -2.00 28.49
N GLU A 38 20.03 -3.25 28.02
CA GLU A 38 19.14 -3.79 27.01
C GLU A 38 17.72 -3.99 27.56
N GLU A 39 17.59 -4.49 28.79
CA GLU A 39 16.31 -4.56 29.50
C GLU A 39 15.68 -3.17 29.68
N LEU A 40 16.46 -2.16 30.10
CA LEU A 40 15.99 -0.78 30.23
C LEU A 40 15.49 -0.22 28.89
N ARG A 41 16.22 -0.43 27.79
CA ARG A 41 15.78 -0.02 26.45
C ARG A 41 14.47 -0.70 26.05
N GLY A 42 14.32 -1.99 26.37
CA GLY A 42 13.09 -2.75 26.14
C GLY A 42 11.90 -2.16 26.91
N VAL A 43 12.09 -1.85 28.19
CA VAL A 43 11.07 -1.24 29.05
C VAL A 43 10.71 0.17 28.57
N GLU A 44 11.69 1.01 28.21
CA GLU A 44 11.46 2.34 27.66
C GLU A 44 10.67 2.28 26.34
N GLY A 45 10.98 1.32 25.46
CA GLY A 45 10.22 1.08 24.23
C GLY A 45 8.77 0.68 24.50
N ALA A 46 8.54 -0.19 25.50
CA ALA A 46 7.20 -0.59 25.92
C ALA A 46 6.40 0.57 26.52
N LEU A 47 7.04 1.42 27.35
CA LEU A 47 6.41 2.61 27.93
C LEU A 47 6.01 3.64 26.87
N ASN A 48 6.87 3.88 25.89
CA ASN A 48 6.56 4.78 24.77
C ASN A 48 5.37 4.28 23.95
N SER A 49 5.33 2.96 23.68
CA SER A 49 4.22 2.33 22.97
C SER A 49 2.91 2.44 23.74
N LEU A 50 2.95 2.27 25.06
CA LEU A 50 1.79 2.41 25.94
C LEU A 50 1.28 3.87 25.96
N ALA A 51 2.20 4.84 26.07
CA ALA A 51 1.87 6.26 26.05
C ALA A 51 1.20 6.69 24.72
N GLU A 52 1.68 6.17 23.59
CA GLU A 52 1.07 6.42 22.28
C GLU A 52 -0.35 5.85 22.19
N LEU A 53 -0.55 4.64 22.70
CA LEU A 53 -1.86 3.99 22.74
C LEU A 53 -2.85 4.75 23.64
N GLU A 54 -2.41 5.24 24.79
CA GLU A 54 -3.22 6.08 25.67
C GLU A 54 -3.59 7.42 25.02
N ALA A 55 -2.64 8.08 24.36
CA ALA A 55 -2.89 9.31 23.63
C ALA A 55 -3.93 9.10 22.51
N ARG A 56 -3.83 7.99 21.78
CA ARG A 56 -4.80 7.61 20.74
C ARG A 56 -6.19 7.36 21.34
N ARG A 57 -6.28 6.62 22.44
CA ARG A 57 -7.54 6.36 23.16
C ARG A 57 -8.21 7.66 23.63
N ASN A 58 -7.43 8.59 24.17
CA ASN A 58 -7.95 9.86 24.65
C ASN A 58 -8.50 10.73 23.50
N ARG A 59 -7.84 10.75 22.33
CA ARG A 59 -8.37 11.43 21.13
C ARG A 59 -9.69 10.82 20.68
N PHE A 60 -9.80 9.49 20.63
CA PHE A 60 -11.06 8.82 20.29
C PHE A 60 -12.18 9.15 21.27
N ARG A 61 -11.89 9.18 22.58
CA ARG A 61 -12.88 9.57 23.59
C ARG A 61 -13.32 11.02 23.42
N ALA A 62 -12.38 11.95 23.22
CA ALA A 62 -12.70 13.36 22.99
C ALA A 62 -13.59 13.55 21.75
N GLN A 63 -13.29 12.85 20.65
CA GLN A 63 -14.15 12.87 19.46
C GLN A 63 -15.54 12.30 19.72
N ALA A 64 -15.65 11.19 20.47
CA ALA A 64 -16.94 10.61 20.82
C ALA A 64 -17.76 11.55 21.72
N GLU A 65 -17.12 12.23 22.67
CA GLU A 65 -17.76 13.25 23.52
C GLU A 65 -18.23 14.46 22.71
N GLU A 66 -17.43 14.95 21.77
CA GLU A 66 -17.80 16.04 20.86
C GLU A 66 -18.99 15.64 19.97
N GLN A 67 -18.99 14.43 19.42
CA GLN A 67 -20.12 13.90 18.64
C GLN A 67 -21.39 13.76 19.49
N ALA A 68 -21.27 13.24 20.71
CA ALA A 68 -22.39 13.12 21.63
C ALA A 68 -22.97 14.50 22.01
N PHE A 69 -22.10 15.47 22.28
CA PHE A 69 -22.49 16.84 22.57
C PHE A 69 -23.20 17.50 21.38
N LEU A 70 -22.65 17.39 20.18
CA LEU A 70 -23.26 17.92 18.96
C LEU A 70 -24.63 17.27 18.71
N ARG A 71 -24.72 15.95 18.85
CA ARG A 71 -25.98 15.21 18.71
C ARG A 71 -27.02 15.70 19.71
N GLY A 72 -26.65 15.86 20.98
CA GLY A 72 -27.53 16.39 22.02
C GLY A 72 -27.98 17.84 21.74
N ARG A 73 -27.09 18.68 21.20
CA ARG A 73 -27.47 20.05 20.78
C ARG A 73 -28.46 20.05 19.62
N ILE A 74 -28.24 19.21 18.61
CA ILE A 74 -29.16 19.06 17.48
C ILE A 74 -30.53 18.60 18.00
N ASP A 75 -30.55 17.57 18.85
CA ASP A 75 -31.78 17.03 19.44
C ASP A 75 -32.54 18.09 20.27
N ALA A 76 -31.84 18.83 21.13
CA ALA A 76 -32.41 19.91 21.91
C ALA A 76 -32.95 21.04 21.03
N GLN A 77 -32.25 21.39 19.94
CA GLN A 77 -32.68 22.44 19.02
C GLN A 77 -33.89 22.00 18.19
N LEU A 78 -33.95 20.73 17.77
CA LEU A 78 -35.12 20.14 17.14
C LEU A 78 -36.32 20.10 18.09
N SER A 79 -36.09 19.82 19.37
CA SER A 79 -37.14 19.77 20.41
C SER A 79 -37.69 21.15 20.79
N GLN A 80 -36.95 22.23 20.52
CA GLN A 80 -37.38 23.62 20.75
C GLN A 80 -38.19 24.20 19.61
N LEU A 81 -38.19 23.56 18.44
CA LEU A 81 -39.10 23.95 17.38
C LEU A 81 -40.53 23.73 17.91
N PRO A 82 -41.39 24.77 17.88
CA PRO A 82 -42.76 24.63 18.37
C PRO A 82 -43.40 23.47 17.62
N ASP A 83 -44.13 22.64 18.39
CA ASP A 83 -44.83 21.46 17.91
C ASP A 83 -45.84 21.90 16.83
N THR A 84 -45.34 21.98 15.60
CA THR A 84 -46.12 22.15 14.39
C THR A 84 -46.54 20.73 14.04
N GLY A 85 -47.50 20.27 14.84
CA GLY A 85 -47.77 18.87 15.17
C GLY A 85 -48.00 17.94 14.01
N ASP A 86 -47.82 16.64 14.28
CA ASP A 86 -48.03 15.45 13.43
C ASP A 86 -47.34 15.43 12.05
N THR A 87 -46.94 16.59 11.54
CA THR A 87 -46.50 16.84 10.18
C THR A 87 -44.98 16.78 10.10
N TYR A 88 -44.27 17.28 11.12
CA TYR A 88 -42.80 17.21 11.19
C TYR A 88 -42.29 15.83 11.61
N GLU A 89 -42.93 15.15 12.57
CA GLU A 89 -42.62 13.75 12.89
C GLU A 89 -42.94 12.82 11.71
N GLY A 90 -44.08 13.03 11.04
CA GLY A 90 -44.42 12.31 9.81
C GLY A 90 -43.43 12.56 8.67
N SER A 91 -42.97 13.80 8.50
CA SER A 91 -41.97 14.16 7.49
C SER A 91 -40.59 13.56 7.78
N LEU A 92 -40.13 13.60 9.04
CA LEU A 92 -38.88 12.95 9.45
C LEU A 92 -38.94 11.42 9.31
N LEU A 93 -40.09 10.82 9.64
CA LEU A 93 -40.31 9.39 9.43
C LEU A 93 -40.29 9.04 7.93
N GLN A 94 -40.91 9.85 7.08
CA GLN A 94 -40.84 9.69 5.62
C GLN A 94 -39.42 9.83 5.08
N LEU A 95 -38.66 10.84 5.52
CA LEU A 95 -37.26 11.03 5.12
C LEU A 95 -36.38 9.85 5.53
N ARG A 96 -36.57 9.31 6.74
CA ARG A 96 -35.86 8.10 7.20
C ARG A 96 -36.24 6.87 6.38
N ALA A 97 -37.52 6.68 6.08
CA ALA A 97 -37.99 5.58 5.25
C ALA A 97 -37.44 5.68 3.82
N ALA A 98 -37.43 6.88 3.23
CA ALA A 98 -36.87 7.13 1.91
C ALA A 98 -35.35 6.88 1.88
N ALA A 99 -34.61 7.31 2.91
CA ALA A 99 -33.18 7.05 3.03
C ALA A 99 -32.89 5.55 3.18
N ALA A 100 -33.65 4.83 3.99
CA ALA A 100 -33.52 3.38 4.15
C ALA A 100 -33.80 2.64 2.83
N PHE A 101 -34.83 3.06 2.09
CA PHE A 101 -35.16 2.49 0.77
C PHE A 101 -34.07 2.78 -0.28
N ALA A 102 -33.53 4.00 -0.30
CA ALA A 102 -32.43 4.35 -1.20
C ALA A 102 -31.17 3.55 -0.86
N GLN A 103 -30.83 3.39 0.43
CA GLN A 103 -29.69 2.58 0.85
C GLN A 103 -29.85 1.11 0.46
N ALA A 104 -31.04 0.53 0.67
CA ALA A 104 -31.31 -0.85 0.25
C ALA A 104 -31.12 -1.04 -1.26
N GLN A 105 -31.55 -0.08 -2.09
CA GLN A 105 -31.31 -0.14 -3.53
C GLN A 105 -29.81 -0.05 -3.89
N VAL A 106 -29.03 0.77 -3.16
CA VAL A 106 -27.58 0.83 -3.36
C VAL A 106 -26.97 -0.51 -2.99
N ASP A 107 -27.33 -1.07 -1.84
CA ASP A 107 -26.81 -2.36 -1.38
C ASP A 107 -27.15 -3.49 -2.36
N ASP A 108 -28.37 -3.51 -2.91
CA ASP A 108 -28.79 -4.49 -3.92
C ASP A 108 -28.01 -4.34 -5.23
N LEU A 109 -27.77 -3.11 -5.70
CA LEU A 109 -26.96 -2.83 -6.88
C LEU A 109 -25.48 -3.16 -6.67
N GLU A 110 -24.94 -2.89 -5.48
CA GLU A 110 -23.59 -3.27 -5.09
C GLU A 110 -23.45 -4.79 -4.97
N ALA A 111 -24.50 -5.50 -4.52
CA ALA A 111 -24.53 -6.96 -4.52
C ALA A 111 -24.63 -7.56 -5.93
N GLU A 112 -25.27 -6.87 -6.88
CA GLU A 112 -25.26 -7.25 -8.30
C GLU A 112 -23.90 -7.01 -8.97
N LEU A 113 -23.09 -6.10 -8.42
CA LEU A 113 -21.69 -5.87 -8.83
C LEU A 113 -20.77 -6.97 -8.28
N ASP A 114 -20.80 -8.13 -8.94
CA ASP A 114 -19.79 -9.17 -8.75
C ASP A 114 -18.41 -8.65 -9.21
N THR A 115 -17.66 -8.11 -8.24
CA THR A 115 -16.35 -7.51 -8.47
C THR A 115 -15.35 -8.53 -9.02
N ASP A 116 -15.47 -9.79 -8.60
CA ASP A 116 -14.62 -10.88 -9.10
C ASP A 116 -14.96 -11.18 -10.56
N ALA A 117 -16.25 -11.28 -10.91
CA ALA A 117 -16.66 -11.45 -12.31
C ALA A 117 -16.27 -10.25 -13.19
N MET A 118 -16.27 -9.02 -12.66
CA MET A 118 -15.76 -7.86 -13.40
C MET A 118 -14.25 -7.97 -13.64
N GLN A 119 -13.50 -8.37 -12.62
CA GLN A 119 -12.05 -8.54 -12.70
C GLN A 119 -11.69 -9.65 -13.70
N ASP A 120 -12.39 -10.78 -13.66
CA ASP A 120 -12.21 -11.89 -14.60
C ASP A 120 -12.47 -11.45 -16.06
N ARG A 121 -13.52 -10.65 -16.30
CA ARG A 121 -13.79 -10.09 -17.64
C ARG A 121 -12.69 -9.14 -18.10
N LEU A 122 -12.16 -8.32 -17.20
CA LEU A 122 -11.05 -7.42 -17.51
C LEU A 122 -9.78 -8.21 -17.85
N ASP A 123 -9.44 -9.20 -17.04
CA ASP A 123 -8.25 -10.02 -17.25
C ASP A 123 -8.35 -10.84 -18.55
N HIS A 124 -9.55 -11.36 -18.86
CA HIS A 124 -9.82 -12.00 -20.14
C HIS A 124 -9.60 -11.05 -21.33
N ALA A 125 -10.13 -9.82 -21.25
CA ALA A 125 -9.95 -8.81 -22.28
C ALA A 125 -8.46 -8.45 -22.49
N LEU A 126 -7.73 -8.25 -21.39
CA LEU A 126 -6.31 -7.90 -21.42
C LEU A 126 -5.44 -9.02 -22.00
N ASN A 127 -5.78 -10.28 -21.74
CA ASN A 127 -5.09 -11.42 -22.35
C ASN A 127 -5.30 -11.47 -23.88
N TYR A 128 -6.52 -11.19 -24.35
CA TYR A 128 -6.80 -11.10 -25.79
C TYR A 128 -6.00 -9.97 -26.44
N ILE A 129 -6.01 -8.78 -25.83
CA ILE A 129 -5.24 -7.62 -26.30
C ILE A 129 -3.75 -7.92 -26.29
N SER A 130 -3.22 -8.54 -25.23
CA SER A 130 -1.81 -8.93 -25.12
C SER A 130 -1.36 -9.89 -26.22
N THR A 131 -2.25 -10.80 -26.64
CA THR A 131 -1.99 -11.73 -27.75
C THR A 131 -1.82 -10.96 -29.07
N ASP A 132 -2.76 -10.08 -29.39
CA ASP A 132 -2.70 -9.23 -30.59
C ASP A 132 -1.47 -8.29 -30.53
N MET A 133 -1.21 -7.67 -29.37
CA MET A 133 -0.05 -6.79 -29.17
C MET A 133 1.27 -7.51 -29.44
N THR A 134 1.42 -8.73 -28.90
CA THR A 134 2.63 -9.54 -29.09
C THR A 134 2.84 -9.86 -30.58
N ALA A 135 1.77 -10.26 -31.28
CA ALA A 135 1.83 -10.53 -32.71
C ALA A 135 2.23 -9.30 -33.54
N TYR A 136 1.66 -8.12 -33.23
CA TYR A 136 2.01 -6.88 -33.94
C TYR A 136 3.42 -6.40 -33.62
N ALA A 137 3.87 -6.50 -32.37
CA ALA A 137 5.23 -6.14 -31.98
C ALA A 137 6.26 -7.00 -32.71
N GLN A 138 5.97 -8.29 -32.91
CA GLN A 138 6.83 -9.20 -33.70
C GLN A 138 6.82 -8.85 -35.18
N ALA A 139 5.65 -8.54 -35.74
CA ALA A 139 5.52 -8.12 -37.15
C ALA A 139 6.28 -6.81 -37.44
N LEU A 140 6.33 -5.91 -36.47
CA LEU A 140 7.09 -4.65 -36.54
C LEU A 140 8.55 -4.79 -36.07
N ASN A 141 8.97 -5.99 -35.66
CA ASN A 141 10.31 -6.29 -35.16
C ASN A 141 10.78 -5.37 -34.02
N LEU A 142 9.88 -5.03 -33.09
CA LEU A 142 10.19 -4.16 -31.95
C LEU A 142 11.11 -4.85 -30.94
N GLU A 143 11.88 -4.06 -30.19
CA GLU A 143 12.74 -4.58 -29.13
C GLU A 143 11.93 -5.32 -28.05
N HIS A 144 12.38 -6.49 -27.60
CA HIS A 144 11.68 -7.38 -26.68
C HIS A 144 10.39 -8.04 -27.20
N SER A 145 10.06 -7.90 -28.50
CA SER A 145 8.86 -8.53 -29.11
C SER A 145 8.85 -10.06 -29.11
N LYS A 146 9.98 -10.72 -28.84
CA LYS A 146 10.10 -12.19 -28.79
C LYS A 146 9.30 -12.83 -27.64
N ARG A 147 8.86 -12.02 -26.67
CA ARG A 147 8.12 -12.47 -25.48
C ARG A 147 6.80 -11.70 -25.37
N SER A 148 6.04 -11.97 -24.31
CA SER A 148 4.71 -11.39 -24.10
C SER A 148 4.79 -9.87 -23.97
N ILE A 149 3.97 -9.17 -24.74
CA ILE A 149 3.73 -7.73 -24.62
C ILE A 149 2.34 -7.53 -24.03
N ARG A 150 2.23 -6.71 -22.98
CA ARG A 150 1.01 -6.54 -22.19
C ARG A 150 0.71 -5.07 -21.95
N LEU A 151 -0.56 -4.75 -21.72
CA LEU A 151 -0.98 -3.42 -21.28
C LEU A 151 -1.21 -3.44 -19.76
N ASP A 152 -0.48 -2.61 -19.02
CA ASP A 152 -0.78 -2.32 -17.62
C ASP A 152 -1.81 -1.19 -17.57
N VAL A 153 -3.08 -1.56 -17.32
CA VAL A 153 -4.18 -0.59 -17.21
C VAL A 153 -4.11 0.29 -15.97
N ARG A 154 -3.38 -0.11 -14.92
CA ARG A 154 -3.25 0.69 -13.69
C ARG A 154 -2.24 1.82 -13.89
N LYS A 155 -1.16 1.54 -14.60
CA LYS A 155 -0.10 2.52 -14.93
C LYS A 155 -0.25 3.14 -16.32
N LEU A 156 -1.23 2.68 -17.09
CA LEU A 156 -1.49 3.10 -18.48
C LEU A 156 -0.24 3.02 -19.37
N THR A 157 0.48 1.90 -19.27
CA THR A 157 1.75 1.70 -19.98
C THR A 157 1.85 0.32 -20.59
N VAL A 158 2.73 0.18 -21.58
CA VAL A 158 3.07 -1.11 -22.17
C VAL A 158 4.19 -1.75 -21.37
N LEU A 159 4.06 -3.05 -21.09
CA LEU A 159 5.06 -3.87 -20.45
C LEU A 159 5.52 -4.94 -21.44
N ALA A 160 6.84 -5.09 -21.58
CA ALA A 160 7.44 -6.17 -22.35
C ALA A 160 8.14 -7.14 -21.39
N ASP A 161 7.86 -8.42 -21.52
CA ASP A 161 8.62 -9.44 -20.80
C ASP A 161 10.01 -9.61 -21.44
N SER A 162 11.04 -9.74 -20.62
CA SER A 162 12.39 -10.12 -21.06
C SER A 162 12.95 -11.24 -20.18
N ASP A 163 14.10 -11.78 -20.54
CA ASP A 163 14.80 -12.79 -19.72
C ASP A 163 15.25 -12.23 -18.37
N GLU A 164 15.43 -10.92 -18.26
CA GLU A 164 15.86 -10.22 -17.05
C GLU A 164 14.68 -9.74 -16.19
N GLY A 165 13.45 -9.88 -16.71
CA GLY A 165 12.22 -9.47 -16.05
C GLY A 165 11.36 -8.54 -16.90
N ILE A 166 10.36 -7.93 -16.25
CA ILE A 166 9.37 -7.07 -16.90
C ILE A 166 9.98 -5.68 -17.15
N VAL A 167 9.99 -5.26 -18.40
CA VAL A 167 10.52 -3.97 -18.85
C VAL A 167 9.35 -3.05 -19.22
N PRO A 168 9.10 -1.96 -18.48
CA PRO A 168 8.11 -0.96 -18.88
C PRO A 168 8.59 -0.16 -20.09
N LEU A 169 7.65 0.34 -20.90
CA LEU A 169 7.93 1.07 -22.13
C LEU A 169 8.97 2.21 -21.96
N LEU A 170 8.89 2.94 -20.84
CA LEU A 170 9.82 4.03 -20.51
C LEU A 170 11.29 3.61 -20.48
N ARG A 171 11.57 2.31 -20.30
CA ARG A 171 12.91 1.73 -20.21
C ARG A 171 13.34 0.99 -21.48
N ILE A 172 12.46 0.87 -22.48
CA ILE A 172 12.80 0.26 -23.77
C ILE A 172 13.58 1.29 -24.59
N GLY A 173 14.71 0.87 -25.17
CA GLY A 173 15.65 1.75 -25.85
C GLY A 173 15.14 2.18 -27.23
N SER A 174 15.42 3.42 -27.61
CA SER A 174 15.05 4.08 -28.89
C SER A 174 13.62 4.65 -28.96
N GLY A 175 13.51 5.87 -29.52
CA GLY A 175 12.22 6.50 -29.79
C GLY A 175 11.40 5.79 -30.86
N GLU A 176 12.05 5.02 -31.75
CA GLU A 176 11.37 4.16 -32.74
C GLU A 176 10.55 3.06 -32.05
N ASN A 177 11.09 2.41 -31.02
CA ASN A 177 10.37 1.42 -30.23
C ASN A 177 9.17 2.03 -29.49
N TRP A 178 9.29 3.26 -29.00
CA TRP A 178 8.19 3.92 -28.28
C TRP A 178 6.99 4.15 -29.18
N VAL A 179 7.21 4.74 -30.35
CA VAL A 179 6.17 4.93 -31.37
C VAL A 179 5.58 3.58 -31.79
N GLY A 180 6.44 2.58 -32.02
CA GLY A 180 6.02 1.23 -32.36
C GLY A 180 5.07 0.62 -31.32
N TYR A 181 5.42 0.70 -30.04
CA TYR A 181 4.59 0.16 -28.97
C TYR A 181 3.29 0.92 -28.76
N HIS A 182 3.28 2.24 -28.95
CA HIS A 182 2.03 3.01 -28.99
C HIS A 182 1.12 2.57 -30.12
N LEU A 183 1.67 2.40 -31.33
CA LEU A 183 0.92 1.91 -32.48
C LEU A 183 0.34 0.51 -32.22
N VAL A 184 1.17 -0.40 -31.71
CA VAL A 184 0.77 -1.77 -31.34
C VAL A 184 -0.38 -1.76 -30.33
N ALA A 185 -0.27 -0.95 -29.27
CA ALA A 185 -1.31 -0.85 -28.24
C ALA A 185 -2.62 -0.32 -28.83
N HIS A 186 -2.58 0.75 -29.61
CA HIS A 186 -3.77 1.33 -30.24
C HIS A 186 -4.44 0.37 -31.22
N LEU A 187 -3.66 -0.33 -32.05
CA LEU A 187 -4.18 -1.31 -33.01
C LEU A 187 -4.85 -2.50 -32.30
N ALA A 188 -4.22 -3.03 -31.24
CA ALA A 188 -4.76 -4.15 -30.49
C ALA A 188 -6.05 -3.78 -29.75
N LEU A 189 -6.07 -2.61 -29.09
CA LEU A 189 -7.28 -2.08 -28.44
C LEU A 189 -8.40 -1.87 -29.46
N HIS A 190 -8.11 -1.20 -30.58
CA HIS A 190 -9.11 -0.92 -31.61
C HIS A 190 -9.69 -2.20 -32.20
N ARG A 191 -8.85 -3.22 -32.45
CA ARG A 191 -9.28 -4.54 -32.91
C ARG A 191 -10.19 -5.21 -31.88
N TYR A 192 -9.77 -5.27 -30.61
CA TYR A 192 -10.57 -5.87 -29.55
C TYR A 192 -11.94 -5.21 -29.45
N PHE A 193 -11.98 -3.88 -29.39
CA PHE A 193 -13.23 -3.13 -29.29
C PHE A 193 -14.16 -3.34 -30.48
N THR A 194 -13.61 -3.37 -31.69
CA THR A 194 -14.39 -3.56 -32.92
C THR A 194 -14.99 -4.98 -33.00
N LEU A 195 -14.21 -6.00 -32.66
CA LEU A 195 -14.64 -7.40 -32.66
C LEU A 195 -15.70 -7.68 -31.59
N HIS A 196 -15.57 -7.07 -30.42
CA HIS A 196 -16.49 -7.26 -29.29
C HIS A 196 -17.64 -6.24 -29.28
N GLN A 197 -17.86 -5.50 -30.37
CA GLN A 197 -18.93 -4.52 -30.52
C GLN A 197 -18.97 -3.50 -29.38
N ARG A 198 -17.80 -3.07 -28.89
CA ARG A 198 -17.70 -2.01 -27.89
C ARG A 198 -18.03 -0.66 -28.55
N PRO A 199 -18.57 0.31 -27.79
CA PRO A 199 -19.03 1.60 -28.33
C PRO A 199 -17.86 2.55 -28.62
N VAL A 200 -16.97 2.16 -29.54
CA VAL A 200 -15.89 3.02 -30.06
C VAL A 200 -16.07 3.23 -31.56
N PRO A 201 -15.61 4.35 -32.13
CA PRO A 201 -15.58 4.54 -33.57
C PRO A 201 -14.84 3.39 -34.26
N ARG A 202 -15.37 2.89 -35.39
CA ARG A 202 -14.76 1.82 -36.19
C ARG A 202 -13.68 2.33 -37.16
N MET A 203 -13.14 3.51 -36.90
CA MET A 203 -12.01 4.08 -37.61
C MET A 203 -10.95 4.51 -36.60
N LEU A 204 -9.68 4.36 -36.96
CA LEU A 204 -8.56 4.86 -36.18
C LEU A 204 -7.86 5.94 -37.00
N LEU A 205 -7.85 7.18 -36.49
CA LEU A 205 -7.10 8.28 -37.07
C LEU A 205 -5.78 8.41 -36.31
N LEU A 206 -4.67 8.29 -37.03
CA LEU A 206 -3.33 8.49 -36.48
C LEU A 206 -2.80 9.78 -37.08
N ASP A 207 -2.66 10.81 -36.24
CA ASP A 207 -1.99 12.05 -36.65
C ASP A 207 -0.54 12.03 -36.14
N GLN A 208 0.39 12.39 -37.01
CA GLN A 208 1.83 12.52 -36.73
C GLN A 208 2.42 11.42 -35.83
N VAL A 209 2.71 10.24 -36.38
CA VAL A 209 3.49 9.19 -35.68
C VAL A 209 4.99 9.53 -35.51
N THR A 210 5.40 10.77 -35.76
CA THR A 210 6.80 11.21 -35.70
C THR A 210 7.17 11.80 -34.33
N GLN A 211 8.38 11.47 -33.90
CA GLN A 211 9.06 11.84 -32.65
C GLN A 211 9.04 13.37 -32.38
N PRO A 212 8.96 13.84 -31.12
CA PRO A 212 9.52 15.15 -30.76
C PRO A 212 11.04 15.16 -30.79
#